data_AF-A0A4Z1D4A4-F1
#
_entry.id   AF-A0A4Z1D4A4-F1
#
_cell.length_a   1.000
_cell.length_b   1.000
_cell.length_c   1.000
_cell.angle_alpha   90.00
_cell.angle_beta   90.00
_cell.angle_gamma   90.00
#
_symmetry.space_group_name_H-M   'P 1'
#
loop_
_entity.id
_entity.type
_entity.pdbx_description
1 polymer ?
#
loop_
_entity_poly.entity_id
_entity_poly.type
_entity_poly.pdbx_seq_one_letter_code
_entity_poly.pdbx_strand_id
1 'polypeptide(L)'
;MIPTPPPRHRLPHAPAPVSWQDEPHTPDRPPGPGYWAVTRHADVLRVLQDPATYSSLPGPGEVPLLRRLLSHQDPPQHTRRRDHAARALTPERVQRFTETARERARTLLTRALDTARATDRVLDLATAVSDPYTALNLADLLGIPHADRRRLPGWTGPHALDDMAGYAPHLITHRRRYPDDDLTTVLAHNAQLTSGELEMLVPLLLTTGLAPMRDAAAGGLALLAQLRPAAIARPL
;
A
#
# COMPACT_ATOMS: atom_id res chain seq x y z
N MET A 1 -20.88 -9.34 22.87
CA MET A 1 -21.57 -8.04 22.85
C MET A 1 -20.52 -6.98 23.13
N ILE A 2 -20.18 -6.09 22.18
CA ILE A 2 -19.38 -4.90 22.54
C ILE A 2 -20.22 -4.09 23.51
N PRO A 3 -19.66 -3.63 24.63
CA PRO A 3 -20.40 -2.71 25.51
C PRO A 3 -20.77 -1.45 24.73
N THR A 4 -22.05 -1.09 24.78
CA THR A 4 -22.58 0.19 24.29
C THR A 4 -21.65 1.33 24.75
N PRO A 5 -21.23 2.24 23.86
CA PRO A 5 -20.22 3.23 24.21
C PRO A 5 -20.66 4.07 25.42
N PRO A 6 -19.79 4.29 26.42
CA PRO A 6 -20.11 5.12 27.57
C PRO A 6 -20.32 6.60 27.15
N PRO A 7 -21.12 7.37 27.91
CA PRO A 7 -21.39 8.77 27.60
C PRO A 7 -20.10 9.62 27.55
N ARG A 8 -20.13 10.67 26.70
CA ARG A 8 -19.04 11.56 26.25
C ARG A 8 -18.19 12.29 27.33
N HIS A 9 -18.32 11.95 28.61
CA HIS A 9 -17.61 12.66 29.68
C HIS A 9 -17.01 11.71 30.72
N ARG A 10 -15.88 11.06 30.38
CA ARG A 10 -14.80 10.73 31.33
C ARG A 10 -13.44 10.65 30.57
N LEU A 11 -12.63 11.70 30.73
CA LEU A 11 -11.17 11.77 30.46
C LEU A 11 -10.42 11.44 31.79
N PRO A 12 -9.08 11.20 31.88
CA PRO A 12 -8.03 10.85 30.92
C PRO A 12 -7.10 9.66 31.38
N HIS A 13 -6.22 9.16 30.49
CA HIS A 13 -4.96 8.43 30.75
C HIS A 13 -4.89 6.93 31.17
N ALA A 14 -5.98 6.17 31.24
CA ALA A 14 -5.84 4.71 31.10
C ALA A 14 -6.10 4.35 29.63
N PRO A 15 -5.27 3.53 28.95
CA PRO A 15 -5.66 2.96 27.67
C PRO A 15 -6.81 2.00 27.94
N ALA A 16 -8.02 2.55 28.01
CA ALA A 16 -9.21 1.76 27.85
C ALA A 16 -9.10 1.13 26.46
N PRO A 17 -9.33 -0.18 26.34
CA PRO A 17 -9.16 -0.91 25.08
C PRO A 17 -10.06 -0.41 23.95
N VAL A 18 -11.10 0.34 24.33
CA VAL A 18 -11.96 1.12 23.47
C VAL A 18 -12.04 2.53 24.07
N SER A 19 -11.69 3.55 23.31
CA SER A 19 -11.67 4.94 23.78
C SER A 19 -12.07 5.91 22.68
N TRP A 20 -12.69 7.02 23.05
CA TRP A 20 -13.01 8.09 22.12
C TRP A 20 -11.74 8.90 21.79
N GLN A 21 -11.60 9.28 20.53
CA GLN A 21 -10.54 10.14 20.00
C GLN A 21 -11.17 11.33 19.30
N ASP A 22 -10.73 12.53 19.67
CA ASP A 22 -11.11 13.74 18.94
C ASP A 22 -10.30 13.84 17.65
N GLU A 23 -10.89 14.41 16.60
CA GLU A 23 -10.19 14.77 15.36
C GLU A 23 -9.95 16.29 15.34
N PRO A 24 -8.87 16.78 15.95
CA PRO A 24 -8.60 18.22 15.97
C PRO A 24 -8.25 18.73 14.58
N HIS A 25 -8.37 20.04 14.41
CA HIS A 25 -7.91 20.73 13.21
C HIS A 25 -6.41 20.51 12.99
N THR A 26 -6.03 20.16 11.76
CA THR A 26 -4.65 20.17 11.28
C THR A 26 -4.49 21.22 10.18
N PRO A 27 -3.27 21.69 9.86
CA PRO A 27 -3.06 22.71 8.82
C PRO A 27 -3.67 22.36 7.45
N ASP A 28 -3.85 21.07 7.18
CA ASP A 28 -4.35 20.46 5.96
C ASP A 28 -5.80 19.93 6.04
N ARG A 29 -6.42 19.91 7.24
CA ARG A 29 -7.76 19.32 7.41
C ARG A 29 -8.60 20.04 8.49
N PRO A 30 -9.88 20.35 8.22
CA PRO A 30 -10.78 20.85 9.25
C PRO A 30 -10.98 19.79 10.36
N PRO A 31 -11.42 20.20 11.57
CA PRO A 31 -11.71 19.25 12.63
C PRO A 31 -12.80 18.26 12.18
N GLY A 32 -12.60 17.00 12.53
CA GLY A 32 -13.53 15.91 12.20
C GLY A 32 -14.52 15.59 13.33
N PRO A 33 -15.45 14.65 13.09
CA PRO A 33 -16.46 14.27 14.07
C PRO A 33 -15.91 13.47 15.28
N GLY A 34 -14.63 13.09 15.24
CA GLY A 34 -14.02 12.15 16.19
C GLY A 34 -14.36 10.70 15.89
N TYR A 35 -13.65 9.78 16.53
CA TYR A 35 -13.80 8.33 16.30
C TYR A 35 -13.56 7.51 17.58
N TRP A 36 -14.03 6.27 17.58
CA TRP A 36 -13.68 5.30 18.61
C TRP A 36 -12.45 4.51 18.19
N ALA A 37 -11.39 4.56 19.00
CA ALA A 37 -10.21 3.73 18.85
C ALA A 37 -10.39 2.39 19.57
N VAL A 38 -10.08 1.29 18.89
CA VAL A 38 -10.06 -0.07 19.45
C VAL A 38 -8.63 -0.60 19.38
N THR A 39 -8.06 -1.02 20.50
CA THR A 39 -6.62 -1.33 20.60
C THR A 39 -6.30 -2.75 21.07
N ARG A 40 -7.27 -3.48 21.64
CA ARG A 40 -7.09 -4.90 21.96
C ARG A 40 -7.17 -5.74 20.69
N HIS A 41 -6.17 -6.58 20.47
CA HIS A 41 -6.09 -7.49 19.31
C HIS A 41 -7.39 -8.27 19.06
N ALA A 42 -7.96 -8.89 20.11
CA ALA A 42 -9.21 -9.66 19.97
C ALA A 42 -10.41 -8.79 19.56
N ASP A 43 -10.48 -7.55 20.05
CA ASP A 43 -11.56 -6.62 19.70
C ASP A 43 -11.39 -6.07 18.28
N VAL A 44 -10.15 -5.77 17.87
CA VAL A 44 -9.83 -5.37 16.49
C VAL A 44 -10.24 -6.46 15.50
N LEU A 45 -9.86 -7.71 15.74
CA LEU A 45 -10.25 -8.82 14.86
C LEU A 45 -11.77 -8.95 14.75
N ARG A 46 -12.48 -8.85 15.89
CA ARG A 46 -13.93 -8.96 15.90
C ARG A 46 -14.61 -7.82 15.14
N VAL A 47 -14.07 -6.59 15.21
CA VAL A 47 -14.56 -5.45 14.40
C VAL A 47 -14.30 -5.70 12.92
N LEU A 48 -13.07 -6.08 12.54
CA LEU A 48 -12.68 -6.32 11.15
C LEU A 48 -13.41 -7.50 10.48
N GLN A 49 -13.98 -8.41 11.28
CA GLN A 49 -14.69 -9.60 10.80
C GLN A 49 -16.22 -9.43 10.75
N ASP A 50 -16.77 -8.29 11.19
CA ASP A 50 -18.21 -8.01 11.22
C ASP A 50 -18.56 -6.79 10.32
N PRO A 51 -18.55 -6.96 8.98
CA PRO A 51 -18.86 -5.87 8.05
C PRO A 51 -20.35 -5.46 8.07
N ALA A 52 -21.23 -6.27 8.67
CA ALA A 52 -22.63 -5.93 8.82
C ALA A 52 -22.82 -4.84 9.89
N THR A 53 -22.02 -4.88 10.95
CA THR A 53 -21.99 -3.84 11.99
C THR A 53 -20.98 -2.74 11.68
N TYR A 54 -19.81 -3.08 11.13
CA TYR A 54 -18.69 -2.17 10.86
C TYR A 54 -18.40 -2.12 9.36
N SER A 55 -19.19 -1.31 8.66
CA SER A 55 -19.08 -1.14 7.22
C SER A 55 -17.80 -0.39 6.83
N SER A 56 -17.19 -0.82 5.72
CA SER A 56 -16.09 -0.09 5.06
C SER A 56 -16.60 0.93 4.03
N LEU A 57 -17.92 1.09 3.89
CA LEU A 57 -18.47 2.10 3.00
C LEU A 57 -18.15 3.51 3.52
N PRO A 58 -17.78 4.44 2.63
CA PRO A 58 -17.53 5.83 2.98
C PRO A 58 -18.72 6.44 3.73
N GLY A 59 -18.41 7.20 4.78
CA GLY A 59 -19.40 7.93 5.54
C GLY A 59 -20.00 9.11 4.76
N PRO A 60 -21.03 9.77 5.31
CA PRO A 60 -21.58 11.01 4.75
C PRO A 60 -20.49 12.09 4.61
N GLY A 61 -20.41 12.73 3.45
CA GLY A 61 -19.44 13.81 3.18
C GLY A 61 -18.10 13.34 2.60
N GLU A 62 -17.87 12.03 2.47
CA GLU A 62 -16.69 11.50 1.80
C GLU A 62 -16.78 11.56 0.26
N VAL A 63 -15.61 11.55 -0.38
CA VAL A 63 -15.48 11.68 -1.84
C VAL A 63 -16.17 10.50 -2.54
N PRO A 64 -17.10 10.73 -3.49
CA PRO A 64 -17.84 9.65 -4.15
C PRO A 64 -16.98 8.59 -4.84
N LEU A 65 -15.77 8.96 -5.27
CA LEU A 65 -14.79 8.07 -5.89
C LEU A 65 -14.35 6.93 -4.94
N LEU A 66 -14.27 7.19 -3.64
CA LEU A 66 -13.84 6.20 -2.65
C LEU A 66 -14.72 4.96 -2.68
N ARG A 67 -16.04 5.12 -2.87
CA ARG A 67 -17.00 4.00 -2.95
C ARG A 67 -16.69 2.98 -4.07
N ARG A 68 -15.84 3.35 -5.02
CA ARG A 68 -15.41 2.47 -6.11
C ARG A 68 -14.13 1.70 -5.81
N LEU A 69 -13.34 2.13 -4.82
CA LEU A 69 -12.12 1.44 -4.38
C LEU A 69 -12.48 0.16 -3.64
N LEU A 70 -11.75 -0.93 -3.90
CA LEU A 70 -11.93 -2.20 -3.21
C LEU A 70 -11.85 -2.06 -1.69
N SER A 71 -10.99 -1.17 -1.16
CA SER A 71 -10.84 -0.91 0.28
C SER A 71 -12.05 -0.26 0.95
N HIS A 72 -12.99 0.28 0.17
CA HIS A 72 -14.16 1.01 0.67
C HIS A 72 -15.47 0.33 0.23
N GLN A 73 -15.47 -1.01 0.27
CA GLN A 73 -16.62 -1.84 -0.06
C GLN A 73 -16.77 -2.98 0.95
N ASP A 74 -18.01 -3.44 1.11
CA ASP A 74 -18.35 -4.61 1.90
C ASP A 74 -18.71 -5.81 1.00
N PRO A 75 -18.78 -7.03 1.56
CA PRO A 75 -19.40 -8.16 0.88
C PRO A 75 -20.84 -7.85 0.41
N PRO A 76 -21.30 -8.41 -0.72
CA PRO A 76 -20.61 -9.38 -1.58
C PRO A 76 -19.68 -8.76 -2.65
N GLN A 77 -19.78 -7.45 -2.93
CA GLN A 77 -19.01 -6.82 -4.01
C GLN A 77 -17.51 -6.82 -3.71
N HIS A 78 -17.12 -6.54 -2.46
CA HIS A 78 -15.73 -6.64 -2.01
C HIS A 78 -15.17 -8.04 -2.26
N THR A 79 -15.89 -9.09 -1.81
CA THR A 79 -15.47 -10.49 -1.97
C THR A 79 -15.26 -10.84 -3.45
N ARG A 80 -16.23 -10.53 -4.32
CA ARG A 80 -16.15 -10.82 -5.75
C ARG A 80 -14.92 -10.17 -6.39
N ARG A 81 -14.70 -8.88 -6.14
CA ARG A 81 -13.58 -8.12 -6.74
C ARG A 81 -12.24 -8.54 -6.17
N ARG A 82 -12.16 -8.79 -4.85
CA ARG A 82 -10.96 -9.33 -4.19
C ARG A 82 -10.59 -10.69 -4.77
N ASP A 83 -11.55 -11.57 -5.02
CA ASP A 83 -11.28 -12.89 -5.60
C ASP A 83 -10.69 -12.78 -7.00
N HIS A 84 -11.18 -11.85 -7.83
CA HIS A 84 -10.58 -11.60 -9.14
C HIS A 84 -9.16 -11.05 -9.04
N ALA A 85 -8.89 -10.13 -8.11
CA ALA A 85 -7.55 -9.61 -7.88
C ALA A 85 -6.59 -10.68 -7.34
N ALA A 86 -7.04 -11.49 -6.38
CA ALA A 86 -6.23 -12.54 -5.76
C ALA A 86 -5.85 -13.64 -6.76
N ARG A 87 -6.74 -13.99 -7.70
CA ARG A 87 -6.44 -14.97 -8.76
C ARG A 87 -5.29 -14.54 -9.67
N ALA A 88 -4.99 -13.26 -9.73
CA ALA A 88 -3.88 -12.77 -10.51
C ALA A 88 -2.53 -12.92 -9.77
N LEU A 89 -2.54 -13.14 -8.45
CA LEU A 89 -1.38 -13.40 -7.59
C LEU A 89 -1.22 -14.92 -7.31
N THR A 90 -1.01 -15.71 -8.37
CA THR A 90 -0.79 -17.16 -8.21
C THR A 90 0.54 -17.43 -7.49
N PRO A 91 0.69 -18.59 -6.81
CA PRO A 91 1.95 -18.96 -6.14
C PRO A 91 3.18 -18.87 -7.05
N GLU A 92 3.04 -19.31 -8.30
CA GLU A 92 4.10 -19.25 -9.30
C GLU A 92 4.51 -17.81 -9.64
N ARG A 93 3.54 -16.90 -9.84
CA ARG A 93 3.85 -15.49 -10.07
C ARG A 93 4.51 -14.85 -8.86
N VAL A 94 3.99 -15.12 -7.66
CA VAL A 94 4.57 -14.63 -6.41
C VAL A 94 6.02 -15.08 -6.29
N GLN A 95 6.33 -16.32 -6.66
CA GLN A 95 7.71 -16.83 -6.68
C GLN A 95 8.58 -16.06 -7.67
N ARG A 96 8.14 -15.87 -8.92
CA ARG A 96 8.90 -15.08 -9.93
C ARG A 96 9.12 -13.64 -9.48
N PHE A 97 8.11 -12.98 -8.93
CA PHE A 97 8.25 -11.64 -8.35
C PHE A 97 9.24 -11.62 -7.18
N THR A 98 9.25 -12.67 -6.36
CA THR A 98 10.19 -12.79 -5.24
C THR A 98 11.64 -12.91 -5.73
N GLU A 99 11.87 -13.66 -6.81
CA GLU A 99 13.19 -13.78 -7.44
C GLU A 99 13.68 -12.43 -7.99
N THR A 100 12.83 -11.71 -8.73
CA THR A 100 13.11 -10.36 -9.23
C THR A 100 13.37 -9.37 -8.09
N ALA A 101 12.55 -9.40 -7.04
CA ALA A 101 12.71 -8.54 -5.88
C ALA A 101 14.03 -8.81 -5.16
N ARG A 102 14.42 -10.08 -5.01
CA ARG A 102 15.70 -10.46 -4.41
C ARG A 102 16.87 -9.94 -5.22
N GLU A 103 16.84 -10.09 -6.54
CA GLU A 103 17.92 -9.62 -7.41
C GLU A 103 18.02 -8.08 -7.39
N ARG A 104 16.87 -7.41 -7.38
CA ARG A 104 16.80 -5.96 -7.21
C ARG A 104 17.40 -5.50 -5.87
N ALA A 105 17.06 -6.16 -4.77
CA ALA A 105 17.62 -5.85 -3.47
C ALA A 105 19.15 -5.97 -3.48
N ARG A 106 19.69 -7.06 -4.04
CA ARG A 106 21.15 -7.24 -4.19
C ARG A 106 21.76 -6.13 -5.01
N THR A 107 21.22 -5.85 -6.19
CA THR A 107 21.74 -4.81 -7.08
C THR A 107 21.78 -3.43 -6.41
N LEU A 108 20.70 -3.04 -5.73
CA LEU A 108 20.60 -1.74 -5.06
C LEU A 108 21.56 -1.65 -3.86
N LEU A 109 21.63 -2.70 -3.05
CA LEU A 109 22.54 -2.75 -1.90
C LEU A 109 24.01 -2.74 -2.35
N THR A 110 24.39 -3.54 -3.36
CA THR A 110 25.75 -3.53 -3.91
C THR A 110 26.14 -2.15 -4.41
N ARG A 111 25.27 -1.50 -5.21
CA ARG A 111 25.52 -0.13 -5.69
C ARG A 111 25.67 0.88 -4.56
N ALA A 112 24.84 0.78 -3.52
CA ALA A 112 24.96 1.65 -2.35
C ALA A 112 26.30 1.44 -1.64
N LEU A 113 26.71 0.19 -1.42
CA LEU A 113 28.00 -0.13 -0.79
C LEU A 113 29.19 0.35 -1.63
N ASP A 114 29.17 0.14 -2.94
CA ASP A 114 30.25 0.58 -3.83
C ASP A 114 30.35 2.12 -3.86
N THR A 115 29.20 2.80 -3.87
CA THR A 115 29.16 4.27 -3.80
C THR A 115 29.71 4.78 -2.47
N ALA A 116 29.33 4.17 -1.35
CA ALA A 116 29.82 4.54 -0.02
C ALA A 116 31.34 4.36 0.07
N ARG A 117 31.87 3.24 -0.45
CA ARG A 117 33.32 2.96 -0.49
C ARG A 117 34.09 3.92 -1.38
N ALA A 118 33.57 4.22 -2.57
CA ALA A 118 34.22 5.10 -3.53
C ALA A 118 34.25 6.56 -3.08
N THR A 119 33.26 6.98 -2.28
CA THR A 119 33.13 8.37 -1.81
C THR A 119 33.61 8.58 -0.38
N ASP A 120 33.80 7.51 0.39
CA ASP A 120 34.02 7.52 1.84
C ASP A 120 32.92 8.32 2.59
N ARG A 121 31.66 8.13 2.17
CA ARG A 121 30.50 8.85 2.73
C ARG A 121 29.42 7.92 3.26
N VAL A 122 28.73 8.42 4.29
CA VAL A 122 27.47 7.84 4.78
C VAL A 122 26.37 8.07 3.75
N LEU A 123 25.62 7.02 3.44
CA LEU A 123 24.46 7.06 2.55
C LEU A 123 23.17 6.88 3.35
N ASP A 124 22.14 7.59 2.92
CA ASP A 124 20.77 7.33 3.36
C ASP A 124 20.19 6.14 2.57
N LEU A 125 20.04 5.00 3.25
CA LEU A 125 19.50 3.77 2.66
C LEU A 125 17.98 3.85 2.40
N ALA A 126 17.25 4.77 3.04
CA ALA A 126 15.85 4.99 2.70
C ALA A 126 15.76 5.48 1.25
N THR A 127 16.48 6.56 0.94
CA THR A 127 16.52 7.13 -0.41
C THR A 127 17.29 6.26 -1.41
N ALA A 128 18.46 5.72 -1.04
CA ALA A 128 19.33 5.01 -1.98
C ALA A 128 18.87 3.58 -2.31
N VAL A 129 18.10 2.94 -1.41
CA VAL A 129 17.69 1.53 -1.55
C VAL A 129 16.18 1.37 -1.44
N SER A 130 15.57 1.83 -0.36
CA SER A 130 14.15 1.51 -0.06
C SER A 130 13.19 2.15 -1.06
N ASP A 131 13.43 3.39 -1.46
CA ASP A 131 12.66 4.11 -2.48
C ASP A 131 12.71 3.40 -3.85
N PRO A 132 13.89 3.22 -4.49
CA PRO A 132 13.95 2.54 -5.79
C PRO A 132 13.53 1.08 -5.70
N TYR A 133 13.82 0.38 -4.61
CA TYR A 133 13.37 -1.00 -4.40
C TYR A 133 11.85 -1.09 -4.51
N THR A 134 11.16 -0.23 -3.75
CA THR A 134 9.70 -0.27 -3.65
C THR A 134 9.04 0.19 -4.95
N ALA A 135 9.48 1.33 -5.50
CA ALA A 135 8.93 1.88 -6.73
C ALA A 135 9.08 0.91 -7.91
N LEU A 136 10.27 0.30 -8.08
CA LEU A 136 10.52 -0.60 -9.20
C LEU A 136 9.80 -1.95 -9.03
N ASN A 137 9.71 -2.50 -7.82
CA ASN A 137 8.96 -3.74 -7.58
C ASN A 137 7.48 -3.57 -7.87
N LEU A 138 6.90 -2.44 -7.45
CA LEU A 138 5.51 -2.15 -7.73
C LEU A 138 5.26 -1.85 -9.20
N ALA A 139 6.20 -1.15 -9.86
CA ALA A 139 6.14 -0.92 -11.30
C ALA A 139 6.15 -2.22 -12.10
N ASP A 140 6.99 -3.19 -11.74
CA ASP A 140 6.98 -4.50 -12.40
C ASP A 140 5.70 -5.26 -12.12
N LEU A 141 5.26 -5.31 -10.85
CA LEU A 141 4.04 -6.00 -10.44
C LEU A 141 2.81 -5.49 -11.19
N LEU A 142 2.69 -4.18 -11.38
CA LEU A 142 1.59 -3.54 -12.08
C LEU A 142 1.80 -3.45 -13.60
N GLY A 143 2.96 -3.84 -14.11
CA GLY A 143 3.26 -3.76 -15.55
C GLY A 143 3.45 -2.34 -16.06
N ILE A 144 3.99 -1.43 -15.26
CA ILE A 144 4.24 -0.05 -15.69
C ILE A 144 5.42 -0.02 -16.66
N PRO A 145 5.22 0.45 -17.91
CA PRO A 145 6.29 0.54 -18.91
C PRO A 145 7.48 1.34 -18.40
N HIS A 146 8.70 0.94 -18.77
CA HIS A 146 9.91 1.61 -18.32
C HIS A 146 9.89 3.12 -18.59
N ALA A 147 9.37 3.54 -19.74
CA ALA A 147 9.24 4.95 -20.09
C ALA A 147 8.45 5.73 -19.04
N ASP A 148 7.42 5.14 -18.42
CA ASP A 148 6.52 5.80 -17.50
C ASP A 148 6.96 5.75 -16.03
N ARG A 149 8.00 4.98 -15.69
CA ARG A 149 8.49 4.84 -14.31
C ARG A 149 8.95 6.17 -13.69
N ARG A 150 9.31 7.16 -14.53
CA ARG A 150 9.61 8.53 -14.10
C ARG A 150 8.45 9.23 -13.35
N ARG A 151 7.22 8.71 -13.50
CA ARG A 151 6.00 9.23 -12.84
C ARG A 151 5.82 8.69 -11.42
N LEU A 152 6.46 7.57 -11.07
CA LEU A 152 6.29 6.90 -9.77
C LEU A 152 6.50 7.82 -8.56
N PRO A 153 7.52 8.71 -8.52
CA PRO A 153 7.68 9.63 -7.39
C PRO A 153 6.52 10.63 -7.23
N GLY A 154 5.80 10.95 -8.31
CA GLY A 154 4.62 11.83 -8.25
C GLY A 154 3.40 11.15 -7.62
N TRP A 155 3.36 9.81 -7.60
CA TRP A 155 2.21 9.04 -7.12
C TRP A 155 2.26 8.72 -5.61
N THR A 156 3.02 9.48 -4.84
CA THR A 156 3.06 9.40 -3.38
C THR A 156 2.52 10.67 -2.70
N GLY A 157 2.07 11.65 -3.48
CA GLY A 157 1.56 12.93 -3.00
C GLY A 157 0.04 12.99 -2.77
N PRO A 158 -0.49 14.13 -2.34
CA PRO A 158 -1.93 14.32 -2.07
C PRO A 158 -2.82 14.13 -3.30
N HIS A 159 -2.29 14.28 -4.51
CA HIS A 159 -2.99 14.06 -5.78
C HIS A 159 -2.77 12.65 -6.37
N ALA A 160 -2.09 11.75 -5.64
CA ALA A 160 -1.71 10.44 -6.15
C ALA A 160 -2.92 9.67 -6.68
N LEU A 161 -4.03 9.61 -5.93
CA LEU A 161 -5.22 8.89 -6.36
C LEU A 161 -5.80 9.42 -7.69
N ASP A 162 -5.84 10.74 -7.87
CA ASP A 162 -6.39 11.39 -9.07
C ASP A 162 -5.45 11.21 -10.28
N ASP A 163 -4.15 11.45 -10.11
CA ASP A 163 -3.14 11.25 -11.15
C ASP A 163 -3.13 9.80 -11.66
N MET A 164 -3.27 8.88 -10.72
CA MET A 164 -3.34 7.46 -10.98
C MET A 164 -4.63 7.02 -11.64
N ALA A 165 -5.76 7.55 -11.22
CA ALA A 165 -7.05 7.31 -11.87
C ALA A 165 -7.00 7.78 -13.33
N GLY A 166 -6.32 8.90 -13.62
CA GLY A 166 -6.06 9.36 -14.99
C GLY A 166 -5.11 8.47 -15.78
N TYR A 167 -4.12 7.85 -15.12
CA TYR A 167 -3.17 6.95 -15.78
C TYR A 167 -3.72 5.55 -16.04
N ALA A 168 -4.57 5.01 -15.16
CA ALA A 168 -5.03 3.62 -15.23
C ALA A 168 -5.64 3.21 -16.58
N PRO A 169 -6.51 4.01 -17.25
CA PRO A 169 -7.04 3.66 -18.57
C PRO A 169 -5.94 3.47 -19.64
N HIS A 170 -4.88 4.28 -19.58
CA HIS A 170 -3.74 4.19 -20.50
C HIS A 170 -2.97 2.89 -20.27
N LEU A 171 -2.70 2.54 -19.02
CA LEU A 171 -2.00 1.31 -18.67
C LEU A 171 -2.80 0.06 -19.05
N ILE A 172 -4.11 0.05 -18.76
CA ILE A 172 -5.02 -1.04 -19.13
C ILE A 172 -5.04 -1.22 -20.65
N THR A 173 -5.19 -0.14 -21.41
CA THR A 173 -5.18 -0.18 -22.87
C THR A 173 -3.84 -0.69 -23.42
N HIS A 174 -2.72 -0.20 -22.86
CA HIS A 174 -1.40 -0.66 -23.23
C HIS A 174 -1.22 -2.16 -23.00
N ARG A 175 -1.60 -2.67 -21.82
CA ARG A 175 -1.44 -4.10 -21.47
C ARG A 175 -2.42 -5.04 -22.16
N ARG A 176 -3.57 -4.55 -22.63
CA ARG A 176 -4.40 -5.29 -23.59
C ARG A 176 -3.71 -5.49 -24.94
N ARG A 177 -2.95 -4.49 -25.40
CA ARG A 177 -2.25 -4.54 -26.69
C ARG A 177 -0.90 -5.26 -26.60
N TYR A 178 -0.21 -5.11 -25.47
CA TYR A 178 1.11 -5.67 -25.19
C TYR A 178 1.08 -6.43 -23.85
N PRO A 179 0.46 -7.62 -23.84
CA PRO A 179 0.36 -8.44 -22.63
C PRO A 179 1.72 -8.94 -22.17
N ASP A 180 1.88 -9.06 -20.86
CA ASP A 180 3.11 -9.51 -20.18
C ASP A 180 2.75 -10.21 -18.87
N ASP A 181 3.73 -10.72 -18.12
CA ASP A 181 3.50 -11.41 -16.84
C ASP A 181 3.34 -10.43 -15.67
N ASP A 182 2.36 -9.53 -15.77
CA ASP A 182 2.04 -8.52 -14.77
C ASP A 182 0.57 -8.54 -14.35
N LEU A 183 0.29 -7.95 -13.20
CA LEU A 183 -1.04 -7.94 -12.59
C LEU A 183 -2.07 -7.23 -13.46
N THR A 184 -1.69 -6.13 -14.12
CA THR A 184 -2.58 -5.36 -14.97
C THR A 184 -2.95 -6.14 -16.23
N THR A 185 -2.02 -6.87 -16.83
CA THR A 185 -2.30 -7.78 -17.96
C THR A 185 -3.38 -8.79 -17.57
N VAL A 186 -3.25 -9.43 -16.41
CA VAL A 186 -4.22 -10.46 -15.98
C VAL A 186 -5.60 -9.86 -15.74
N LEU A 187 -5.65 -8.74 -15.03
CA LEU A 187 -6.90 -8.05 -14.73
C LEU A 187 -7.56 -7.54 -16.02
N ALA A 188 -6.79 -6.94 -16.93
CA ALA A 188 -7.32 -6.33 -18.15
C ALA A 188 -7.96 -7.32 -19.13
N HIS A 189 -7.59 -8.60 -19.05
CA HIS A 189 -8.15 -9.71 -19.85
C HIS A 189 -9.20 -10.53 -19.08
N ASN A 190 -9.53 -10.16 -17.85
CA ASN A 190 -10.59 -10.82 -17.10
C ASN A 190 -11.96 -10.27 -17.50
N ALA A 191 -12.70 -11.01 -18.32
CA ALA A 191 -14.03 -10.63 -18.80
C ALA A 191 -15.11 -10.46 -17.69
N GLN A 192 -14.82 -10.90 -16.47
CA GLN A 192 -15.71 -10.74 -15.31
C GLN A 192 -15.54 -9.38 -14.60
N LEU A 193 -14.54 -8.58 -14.99
CA LEU A 193 -14.32 -7.23 -14.47
C LEU A 193 -14.77 -6.19 -15.49
N THR A 194 -15.56 -5.23 -15.03
CA THR A 194 -15.94 -4.07 -15.85
C THR A 194 -14.77 -3.09 -15.98
N SER A 195 -14.77 -2.23 -17.00
CA SER A 195 -13.72 -1.20 -17.18
C SER A 195 -13.59 -0.31 -15.93
N GLY A 196 -14.71 0.12 -15.35
CA GLY A 196 -14.70 0.95 -14.14
C GLY A 196 -14.20 0.22 -12.89
N GLU A 197 -14.24 -1.11 -12.85
CA GLU A 197 -13.64 -1.90 -11.76
C GLU A 197 -12.12 -2.00 -11.92
N LEU A 198 -11.65 -2.21 -13.15
CA LEU A 198 -10.22 -2.25 -13.46
C LEU A 198 -9.54 -0.91 -13.16
N GLU A 199 -10.18 0.18 -13.58
CA GLU A 199 -9.67 1.55 -13.40
C GLU A 199 -9.49 1.94 -11.94
N MET A 200 -10.18 1.28 -11.00
CA MET A 200 -10.05 1.58 -9.56
C MET A 200 -9.18 0.57 -8.80
N LEU A 201 -9.00 -0.65 -9.33
CA LEU A 201 -8.12 -1.65 -8.73
C LEU A 201 -6.64 -1.25 -8.87
N VAL A 202 -6.23 -0.79 -10.05
CA VAL A 202 -4.83 -0.43 -10.32
C VAL A 202 -4.34 0.76 -9.45
N PRO A 203 -5.07 1.89 -9.34
CA PRO A 203 -4.71 2.99 -8.44
C PRO A 203 -4.67 2.60 -6.98
N LEU A 204 -5.62 1.77 -6.53
CA LEU A 204 -5.64 1.30 -5.16
C LEU A 204 -4.38 0.50 -4.82
N LEU A 205 -4.04 -0.48 -5.65
CA LEU A 205 -2.88 -1.35 -5.43
C LEU A 205 -1.57 -0.56 -5.38
N LEU A 206 -1.49 0.51 -6.17
CA LEU A 206 -0.29 1.34 -6.18
C LEU A 206 -0.20 2.25 -4.95
N THR A 207 -1.29 2.95 -4.62
CA THR A 207 -1.34 3.89 -3.48
C THR A 207 -1.19 3.18 -2.14
N THR A 208 -1.85 2.04 -1.96
CA THR A 208 -1.71 1.20 -0.76
C THR A 208 -0.40 0.45 -0.70
N GLY A 209 0.26 0.23 -1.84
CA GLY A 209 1.50 -0.52 -1.93
C GLY A 209 2.74 0.31 -1.59
N LEU A 210 2.88 1.51 -2.16
CA LEU A 210 4.16 2.25 -2.12
C LEU A 210 4.64 2.61 -0.71
N ALA A 211 3.88 3.41 0.03
CA ALA A 211 4.38 3.94 1.31
C ALA A 211 4.62 2.84 2.35
N PRO A 212 3.69 1.89 2.60
CA PRO A 212 3.92 0.83 3.58
C PRO A 212 5.10 -0.09 3.24
N MET A 213 5.29 -0.43 1.96
CA MET A 213 6.42 -1.26 1.53
C MET A 213 7.76 -0.53 1.71
N ARG A 214 7.81 0.76 1.39
CA ARG A 214 9.01 1.59 1.61
C ARG A 214 9.37 1.63 3.08
N ASP A 215 8.39 1.93 3.94
CA ASP A 215 8.61 2.09 5.37
C ASP A 215 9.01 0.76 6.01
N ALA A 216 8.42 -0.36 5.57
CA ALA A 216 8.83 -1.70 5.99
C ALA A 216 10.27 -2.06 5.56
N ALA A 217 10.66 -1.73 4.32
CA ALA A 217 12.02 -1.96 3.82
C ALA A 217 13.05 -1.13 4.60
N ALA A 218 12.77 0.15 4.81
CA ALA A 218 13.62 1.05 5.58
C ALA A 218 13.74 0.61 7.05
N GLY A 219 12.63 0.27 7.69
CA GLY A 219 12.60 -0.24 9.06
C GLY A 219 13.37 -1.55 9.22
N GLY A 220 13.26 -2.46 8.25
CA GLY A 220 14.02 -3.71 8.23
C GLY A 220 15.53 -3.49 8.15
N LEU A 221 15.99 -2.58 7.28
CA LEU A 221 17.40 -2.21 7.18
C LEU A 221 17.91 -1.56 8.47
N ALA A 222 17.14 -0.67 9.07
CA ALA A 222 17.48 -0.02 10.34
C ALA A 222 17.63 -1.05 11.47
N LEU A 223 16.71 -2.03 11.54
CA LEU A 223 16.77 -3.10 12.53
C LEU A 223 17.99 -4.00 12.33
N LEU A 224 18.32 -4.35 11.09
CA LEU A 224 19.52 -5.13 10.77
C LEU A 224 20.81 -4.40 11.17
N ALA A 225 20.87 -3.09 10.92
CA ALA A 225 21.99 -2.25 11.34
C ALA A 225 22.19 -2.25 12.86
N GLN A 226 21.10 -2.22 13.63
CA GLN A 226 21.14 -2.24 15.09
C GLN A 226 21.49 -3.62 15.66
N LEU A 227 20.89 -4.70 15.12
CA LEU A 227 21.03 -6.05 15.68
C LEU A 227 22.27 -6.80 15.20
N ARG A 228 22.82 -6.45 14.04
CA ARG A 228 23.93 -7.16 13.39
C ARG A 228 25.01 -6.23 12.83
N PRO A 229 25.57 -5.30 13.62
CA PRO A 229 26.59 -4.36 13.14
C PRO A 229 27.81 -5.08 12.54
N ALA A 230 28.22 -6.21 13.10
CA ALA A 230 29.35 -7.01 12.61
C ALA A 230 29.07 -7.77 11.29
N ALA A 231 27.81 -8.07 10.97
CA ALA A 231 27.46 -8.73 9.69
C ALA A 231 27.48 -7.75 8.51
N ILE A 232 27.28 -6.45 8.79
CA ILE A 232 27.31 -5.38 7.80
C ILE A 232 28.75 -4.90 7.56
N ALA A 233 29.63 -5.03 8.56
CA ALA A 233 31.04 -4.64 8.48
C ALA A 233 31.95 -5.68 7.78
N ARG A 234 31.46 -6.88 7.44
CA ARG A 234 32.26 -7.87 6.70
C ARG A 234 32.27 -7.52 5.21
N PRO A 235 33.46 -7.44 4.57
CA PRO A 235 33.52 -7.36 3.12
C PRO A 235 32.90 -8.62 2.52
N LEU A 236 32.10 -8.44 1.47
CA LEU A 236 31.56 -9.52 0.63
C LEU A 236 32.71 -10.27 -0.06
#